data_AF-A0A109JYA8-F1
#
_entry.id   AF-A0A109JYA8-F1
#
_cell.length_a   1.000
_cell.length_b   1.000
_cell.length_c   1.000
_cell.angle_alpha   90.00
_cell.angle_beta   90.00
_cell.angle_gamma   90.00
#
_symmetry.space_group_name_H-M   'P 1'
#
loop_
_entity.id
_entity.type
_entity.pdbx_description
1 polymer ?
#
loop_
_entity_poly.entity_id
_entity_poly.type
_entity_poly.pdbx_seq_one_letter_code
_entity_poly.pdbx_strand_id
1 'polypeptide(L)'
;MPELTDCYDCDSPISFSAITCPHCGSTEPSGPYRHSRKEQKRLGAEARNDNRMVFITVVCIAVGIIVAALTGHGIFFAASLGVLGALVGPPVAFVVNMLWALRR
;
A
#
# COMPACT_ATOMS: atom_id res chain seq x y z
N MET A 1 24.69 7.18 -29.52
CA MET A 1 25.24 8.42 -28.91
C MET A 1 25.14 8.22 -27.41
N PRO A 2 26.23 8.27 -26.63
CA PRO A 2 26.15 8.13 -25.19
C PRO A 2 25.38 9.33 -24.63
N GLU A 3 24.24 9.08 -23.98
CA GLU A 3 23.49 10.12 -23.27
C GLU A 3 24.25 10.45 -21.97
N LEU A 4 24.79 11.67 -21.89
CA LEU A 4 25.45 12.21 -20.71
C LEU A 4 24.44 13.04 -19.90
N THR A 5 24.46 12.91 -18.58
CA THR A 5 23.67 13.69 -17.62
C THR A 5 24.58 14.40 -16.65
N ASP A 6 24.18 15.55 -16.13
CA ASP A 6 24.97 16.27 -15.13
C ASP A 6 24.79 15.63 -13.73
N CYS A 7 25.89 15.53 -12.98
CA CYS A 7 25.86 15.03 -11.61
C CYS A 7 25.16 16.03 -10.68
N TYR A 8 24.25 15.53 -9.84
CA TYR A 8 23.46 16.35 -8.91
C TYR A 8 24.28 17.18 -7.92
N ASP A 9 25.46 16.70 -7.50
CA ASP A 9 26.26 17.35 -6.45
C ASP A 9 27.34 18.31 -6.99
N CYS A 10 27.84 18.09 -8.21
CA CYS A 10 29.00 18.84 -8.75
C CYS A 10 28.81 19.33 -10.18
N ASP A 11 27.61 19.16 -10.75
CA ASP A 11 27.21 19.60 -12.09
C ASP A 11 28.14 19.12 -13.23
N SER A 12 28.97 18.12 -12.96
CA SER A 12 29.91 17.58 -13.94
C SER A 12 29.21 16.52 -14.81
N PRO A 13 29.51 16.47 -16.13
CA PRO A 13 28.86 15.52 -17.03
C PRO A 13 29.29 14.08 -16.73
N ILE A 14 28.33 13.20 -16.51
CA ILE A 14 28.51 11.78 -16.23
C ILE A 14 27.66 10.91 -17.15
N SER A 15 27.99 9.62 -17.25
CA SER A 15 27.13 8.65 -17.92
C SER A 15 25.83 8.44 -17.12
N PHE A 16 24.70 8.29 -17.82
CA PHE A 16 23.39 7.93 -17.23
C PHE A 16 23.45 6.70 -16.31
N SER A 17 24.41 5.80 -16.54
CA SER A 17 24.59 4.54 -15.79
C SER A 17 25.68 4.60 -14.71
N ALA A 18 26.27 5.77 -14.44
CA ALA A 18 27.32 5.90 -13.44
C ALA A 18 26.76 5.71 -12.03
N ILE A 19 27.20 4.67 -11.33
CA ILE A 19 26.84 4.40 -9.92
C ILE A 19 27.54 5.37 -8.97
N THR A 20 28.72 5.87 -9.36
CA THR A 20 29.49 6.83 -8.57
C THR A 20 30.02 7.92 -9.48
N CYS A 21 29.96 9.18 -9.04
CA CYS A 21 30.52 10.29 -9.80
C CYS A 21 32.06 10.22 -9.80
N PRO A 22 32.73 10.16 -10.97
CA PRO A 22 34.19 10.11 -11.04
C PRO A 22 34.86 11.45 -10.67
N HIS A 23 34.11 12.55 -10.60
CA HIS A 23 34.64 13.89 -10.30
C HIS A 23 34.59 14.23 -8.80
N CYS A 24 33.47 13.94 -8.13
CA CYS A 24 33.28 14.29 -6.71
C CYS A 24 33.17 13.08 -5.77
N GLY A 25 33.05 11.86 -6.30
CA GLY A 25 32.89 10.65 -5.50
C GLY A 25 31.48 10.41 -4.93
N SER A 26 30.48 11.20 -5.34
CA SER A 26 29.08 10.99 -4.93
C SER A 26 28.57 9.60 -5.33
N THR A 27 27.94 8.90 -4.39
CA THR A 27 27.34 7.57 -4.58
C THR A 27 25.92 7.61 -5.15
N GLU A 28 25.31 8.79 -5.26
CA GLU A 28 23.96 8.97 -5.83
C GLU A 28 23.98 10.12 -6.86
N PRO A 29 24.72 9.95 -7.96
CA PRO A 29 25.01 11.08 -8.84
C PRO A 29 23.79 11.53 -9.67
N SER A 30 22.76 10.70 -9.78
CA SER A 30 21.46 11.03 -10.37
C SER A 30 20.51 11.79 -9.41
N GLY A 31 20.94 12.03 -8.17
CA GLY A 31 20.15 12.70 -7.14
C GLY A 31 19.14 11.77 -6.45
N PRO A 32 18.38 12.31 -5.47
CA PRO A 32 17.42 11.54 -4.68
C PRO A 32 16.35 10.93 -5.57
N TYR A 33 16.01 9.66 -5.29
CA TYR A 33 15.03 8.90 -6.06
C TYR A 33 13.70 9.66 -6.16
N ARG A 34 13.34 10.07 -7.38
CA ARG A 34 12.06 10.70 -7.69
C ARG A 34 11.08 9.65 -8.19
N HIS A 35 10.07 9.35 -7.37
CA HIS A 35 8.94 8.53 -7.80
C HIS A 35 8.33 9.05 -9.11
N SER A 36 8.10 8.14 -10.05
CA SER A 36 7.44 8.49 -11.30
C SER A 36 6.01 8.97 -11.01
N ARG A 37 5.47 9.92 -11.81
CA ARG A 37 4.07 10.37 -11.66
C ARG A 37 3.08 9.20 -11.70
N LYS A 38 3.42 8.12 -12.42
CA LYS A 38 2.62 6.88 -12.47
C LYS A 38 2.68 6.12 -11.13
N GLU A 39 3.86 6.03 -10.52
CA GLU A 39 4.05 5.42 -9.20
C GLU A 39 3.35 6.22 -8.10
N GLN A 40 3.46 7.55 -8.10
CA GLN A 40 2.76 8.39 -7.13
C GLN A 40 1.24 8.21 -7.22
N LYS A 41 0.69 8.10 -8.44
CA LYS A 41 -0.74 7.82 -8.63
C LYS A 41 -1.13 6.43 -8.12
N ARG A 42 -0.27 5.42 -8.34
CA ARG A 42 -0.50 4.06 -7.85
C ARG A 42 -0.47 4.00 -6.33
N LEU A 43 0.56 4.57 -5.70
CA LEU A 43 0.69 4.66 -4.24
C LEU A 43 -0.50 5.42 -3.62
N GLY A 44 -0.96 6.49 -4.27
CA GLY A 44 -2.15 7.22 -3.82
C GLY A 44 -3.45 6.40 -3.93
N ALA A 45 -3.59 5.54 -4.92
CA ALA A 45 -4.73 4.64 -5.04
C ALA A 45 -4.67 3.50 -4.01
N GLU A 46 -3.49 2.98 -3.76
CA GLU A 46 -3.21 1.93 -2.76
C GLU A 46 -3.49 2.43 -1.34
N ALA A 47 -3.01 3.64 -1.00
CA ALA A 47 -3.29 4.27 0.30
C ALA A 47 -4.79 4.50 0.55
N ARG A 48 -5.59 4.81 -0.49
CA ARG A 48 -7.05 4.96 -0.34
C ARG A 48 -7.75 3.62 -0.14
N ASN A 49 -7.23 2.55 -0.74
CA ASN A 49 -7.76 1.21 -0.57
C ASN A 49 -7.48 0.71 0.85
N ASP A 50 -6.25 0.92 1.35
CA ASP A 50 -5.86 0.54 2.71
C ASP A 50 -6.72 1.26 3.75
N ASN A 51 -6.98 2.55 3.54
CA ASN A 51 -7.79 3.32 4.48
C ASN A 51 -9.25 2.81 4.56
N ARG A 52 -9.81 2.30 3.44
CA ARG A 52 -11.14 1.66 3.45
C ARG A 52 -11.13 0.33 4.20
N MET A 53 -10.08 -0.47 4.01
CA MET A 53 -9.94 -1.74 4.72
C MET A 53 -9.83 -1.53 6.24
N VAL A 54 -9.02 -0.56 6.66
CA VAL A 54 -8.87 -0.19 8.07
C VAL A 54 -10.21 0.31 8.65
N PHE A 55 -10.91 1.19 7.93
CA PHE A 55 -12.20 1.71 8.38
C PHE A 55 -13.24 0.59 8.60
N ILE A 56 -13.41 -0.32 7.62
CA ILE A 56 -14.35 -1.45 7.73
C ILE A 56 -13.98 -2.34 8.92
N THR A 57 -12.69 -2.60 9.11
CA THR A 57 -12.20 -3.44 10.22
C THR A 57 -12.52 -2.81 11.57
N VAL A 58 -12.27 -1.51 11.75
CA VAL A 58 -12.57 -0.78 12.98
C VAL A 58 -14.08 -0.78 13.26
N VAL A 59 -14.91 -0.56 12.24
CA VAL A 59 -16.37 -0.59 12.38
C VAL A 59 -16.86 -1.98 12.80
N CYS A 60 -16.37 -3.04 12.16
CA CYS A 60 -16.74 -4.41 12.54
C CYS A 60 -16.36 -4.76 13.98
N ILE A 61 -15.16 -4.35 14.42
CA ILE A 61 -14.70 -4.55 15.80
C ILE A 61 -15.60 -3.77 16.78
N ALA A 62 -15.88 -2.49 16.50
CA ALA A 62 -16.72 -1.66 17.35
C ALA A 62 -18.14 -2.23 17.48
N VAL A 63 -18.74 -2.68 16.37
CA VAL A 63 -20.06 -3.34 16.38
C VAL A 63 -20.00 -4.64 17.18
N GLY A 64 -18.95 -5.45 17.03
CA GLY A 64 -18.77 -6.67 17.81
C GLY A 64 -18.71 -6.40 19.32
N ILE A 65 -18.01 -5.35 19.74
CA ILE A 65 -17.93 -4.94 21.16
C ILE A 65 -19.29 -4.49 21.69
N ILE A 66 -20.00 -3.64 20.93
CA ILE A 66 -21.32 -3.13 21.33
C ILE A 66 -22.32 -4.29 21.45
N VAL A 67 -22.35 -5.19 20.48
CA VAL A 67 -23.24 -6.36 20.49
C VAL A 67 -22.92 -7.28 21.66
N ALA A 68 -21.64 -7.58 21.92
CA ALA A 68 -21.21 -8.41 23.05
C ALA A 68 -21.56 -7.79 24.42
N ALA A 69 -21.43 -6.46 24.55
CA ALA A 69 -21.82 -5.75 25.76
C ALA A 69 -23.33 -5.78 26.00
N LEU A 70 -24.13 -5.67 24.94
CA LEU A 70 -25.60 -5.62 25.03
C LEU A 70 -26.25 -6.99 25.24
N THR A 71 -25.70 -8.05 24.63
CA THR A 71 -26.33 -9.38 24.71
C THR A 71 -25.92 -10.18 25.94
N GLY A 72 -24.90 -9.75 26.71
CA GLY A 72 -24.50 -10.41 27.96
C GLY A 72 -24.02 -11.86 27.80
N HIS A 73 -23.97 -12.39 26.58
CA HIS A 73 -23.39 -13.67 26.24
C HIS A 73 -21.89 -13.47 26.05
N GLY A 74 -21.11 -13.94 27.02
CA GLY A 74 -19.67 -13.73 27.09
C GLY A 74 -18.89 -14.18 25.85
N ILE A 75 -17.57 -13.95 25.93
CA ILE A 75 -16.50 -14.07 24.92
C ILE A 75 -16.68 -15.22 23.90
N PHE A 76 -17.32 -16.33 24.27
CA PHE A 76 -17.61 -17.48 23.40
C PHE A 76 -18.56 -17.19 22.22
N PHE A 77 -19.56 -16.32 22.37
CA PHE A 77 -20.48 -15.96 21.27
C PHE A 77 -19.85 -14.95 20.29
N ALA A 78 -19.00 -14.07 20.80
CA ALA A 78 -18.21 -13.15 19.97
C ALA A 78 -17.10 -13.89 19.20
N ALA A 79 -16.48 -14.91 19.82
CA ALA A 79 -15.47 -15.74 19.16
C ALA A 79 -16.04 -16.57 18.00
N SER A 80 -17.24 -17.15 18.16
CA SER A 80 -17.86 -17.94 17.08
C SER A 80 -18.28 -17.09 15.88
N LEU A 81 -18.84 -15.90 16.11
CA LEU A 81 -19.13 -14.94 15.03
C LEU A 81 -17.86 -14.37 14.39
N GLY A 82 -16.81 -14.12 15.18
CA GLY A 82 -15.51 -13.69 14.67
C GLY A 82 -14.86 -14.74 13.76
N VAL A 83 -14.91 -16.01 14.14
CA VAL A 83 -14.40 -17.13 13.33
C VAL A 83 -15.21 -17.31 12.04
N LEU A 84 -16.54 -17.21 12.11
CA LEU A 84 -17.41 -17.23 10.91
C LEU A 84 -17.11 -16.06 9.97
N GLY A 85 -16.93 -14.85 10.52
CA GLY A 85 -16.53 -13.67 9.75
C GLY A 85 -15.15 -13.81 9.10
N ALA A 86 -14.18 -14.40 9.80
CA ALA A 86 -12.84 -14.65 9.27
C ALA A 86 -12.80 -15.75 8.18
N LEU A 87 -13.71 -16.72 8.24
CA LEU A 87 -13.83 -17.77 7.22
C LEU A 87 -14.58 -17.31 5.97
N VAL A 88 -15.63 -16.51 6.14
CA VAL A 88 -16.50 -16.07 5.03
C VAL A 88 -16.02 -14.75 4.41
N GLY A 89 -15.32 -13.90 5.16
CA GLY A 89 -14.81 -12.61 4.69
C GLY A 89 -13.84 -12.71 3.49
N PRO A 90 -12.76 -13.51 3.56
CA PRO A 90 -11.81 -13.68 2.47
C PRO A 90 -12.44 -14.16 1.15
N PRO A 91 -13.30 -15.21 1.11
CA PRO A 91 -13.91 -15.62 -0.15
C PRO A 91 -14.90 -14.58 -0.70
N VAL A 92 -15.64 -13.86 0.16
CA VAL A 92 -16.53 -12.78 -0.29
C VAL A 92 -15.74 -11.62 -0.90
N ALA A 93 -14.63 -11.22 -0.27
CA ALA A 93 -13.74 -10.18 -0.79
C ALA A 93 -13.10 -10.60 -2.13
N PHE A 94 -12.71 -11.88 -2.26
CA PHE A 94 -12.19 -12.43 -3.51
C PHE A 94 -13.23 -12.38 -4.63
N VAL A 95 -14.46 -12.81 -4.36
CA VAL A 95 -15.57 -12.80 -5.35
C VAL A 95 -15.92 -11.38 -5.77
N VAL A 96 -16.01 -10.43 -4.84
CA VAL A 96 -16.28 -9.01 -5.15
C VAL A 96 -15.15 -8.43 -6.01
N ASN A 97 -13.89 -8.72 -5.68
CA ASN A 97 -12.75 -8.28 -6.46
C ASN A 97 -12.76 -8.86 -7.89
N MET A 98 -13.10 -10.15 -8.04
CA MET A 98 -13.26 -10.78 -9.35
C MET A 98 -14.40 -10.17 -10.17
N LEU A 99 -15.57 -9.94 -9.56
CA LEU A 99 -16.71 -9.31 -10.21
C LEU A 99 -16.39 -7.89 -10.68
N TRP A 100 -15.57 -7.16 -9.94
CA TRP A 100 -15.08 -5.84 -10.34
C TRP A 100 -14.06 -5.92 -11.47
N ALA A 101 -13.15 -6.90 -11.45
CA ALA A 101 -12.17 -7.14 -12.50
C ALA A 101 -12.81 -7.54 -13.83
N LEU A 102 -13.89 -8.32 -13.80
CA LEU A 102 -14.64 -8.75 -15.00
C LEU A 102 -15.49 -7.65 -15.64
N ARG A 103 -15.72 -6.53 -14.93
CA ARG A 103 -16.53 -5.40 -15.41
C ARG A 103 -15.68 -4.28 -16.03
N ARG A 104 -14.37 -4.47 -16.13
CA ARG A 104 -13.39 -3.58 -16.78
C ARG A 104 -12.99 -4.12 -18.15
#